data_AF-A0A023BPH5-F1
#
_entry.id   AF-A0A023BPH5-F1
#
_cell.length_a   1.000
_cell.length_b   1.000
_cell.length_c   1.000
_cell.angle_alpha   90.00
_cell.angle_beta   90.00
_cell.angle_gamma   90.00
#
_symmetry.space_group_name_H-M   'P 1'
#
loop_
_entity.id
_entity.type
_entity.pdbx_description
1 polymer ?
#
loop_
_entity_poly.entity_id
_entity_poly.type
_entity_poly.pdbx_seq_one_letter_code
_entity_poly.pdbx_strand_id
1 'polypeptide(L)'
;MIKNIKQILSILLIITTALSCKNSNLIESYKTQFLVDQIPDTIPIAFKQDLVPKDKLIHRGVFSSNFEEYYYTISDKNFQQFTIYSIQKINGKWSTPKKAFFNSDYNDHGMSFSSDGKSLYFSSTRPVNIEGVTSTWHIWKSEKKDNVWSTPEYIDIPNLRDKLVSHPSVTNSGTLYFHVSNTDYSEMDIYSSKPVNGKFQNAQKLIVPQYAKVRKCTPYIAPEEDYIIFASIGNQLDLIISFMDKNGKWTHTKKLPEKVNTLGQGNPYITPDHKFLFFATGDHIEKNWSVKWVNIESELKKNQN
;
A
#
# COMPACT_ATOMS: atom_id res chain seq x y z
N MET A 1 -1.33 57.87 -5.28
CA MET A 1 -2.17 56.64 -5.28
C MET A 1 -1.89 55.70 -6.45
N ILE A 2 -1.76 56.19 -7.70
CA ILE A 2 -1.60 55.34 -8.91
C ILE A 2 -0.25 54.58 -8.99
N LYS A 3 0.84 55.15 -8.43
CA LYS A 3 2.18 54.53 -8.45
C LYS A 3 2.27 53.23 -7.61
N ASN A 4 1.54 53.17 -6.49
CA ASN A 4 1.49 51.99 -5.62
C ASN A 4 0.69 50.83 -6.24
N ILE A 5 -0.32 51.13 -7.06
CA ILE A 5 -1.15 50.09 -7.72
C ILE A 5 -0.34 49.33 -8.79
N LYS A 6 0.50 50.03 -9.59
CA LYS A 6 1.38 49.38 -10.57
C LYS A 6 2.44 48.49 -9.91
N GLN A 7 3.01 48.89 -8.77
CA GLN A 7 3.95 48.06 -8.01
C GLN A 7 3.27 46.82 -7.42
N ILE A 8 2.07 46.95 -6.86
CA ILE A 8 1.29 45.82 -6.33
C ILE A 8 0.91 44.83 -7.45
N LEU A 9 0.46 45.32 -8.61
CA LEU A 9 0.16 44.48 -9.78
C LEU A 9 1.40 43.76 -10.32
N SER A 10 2.56 44.42 -10.33
CA SER A 10 3.83 43.82 -10.76
C SER A 10 4.32 42.75 -9.79
N ILE A 11 4.21 42.99 -8.48
CA ILE A 11 4.54 42.01 -7.44
C ILE A 11 3.58 40.80 -7.51
N LEU A 12 2.28 41.03 -7.70
CA LEU A 12 1.29 39.96 -7.83
C LEU A 12 1.56 39.10 -9.08
N LEU A 13 1.94 39.71 -10.21
CA LEU A 13 2.31 39.01 -11.44
C LEU A 13 3.62 38.20 -11.30
N ILE A 14 4.61 38.71 -10.56
CA ILE A 14 5.85 37.99 -10.26
C ILE A 14 5.59 36.81 -9.31
N ILE A 15 4.71 36.97 -8.32
CA ILE A 15 4.34 35.89 -7.39
C ILE A 15 3.58 34.78 -8.11
N THR A 16 2.62 35.11 -8.98
CA THR A 16 1.84 34.10 -9.73
C THR A 16 2.70 33.34 -10.74
N THR A 17 3.62 34.02 -11.43
CA THR A 17 4.57 33.37 -12.36
C THR A 17 5.56 32.47 -11.62
N ALA A 18 6.11 32.91 -10.47
CA ALA A 18 7.01 32.09 -9.66
C ALA A 18 6.32 30.85 -9.07
N LEU A 19 5.07 30.97 -8.63
CA LEU A 19 4.25 29.83 -8.17
C LEU A 19 3.95 28.85 -9.30
N SER A 20 3.62 29.35 -10.48
CA SER A 20 3.35 28.52 -11.67
C SER A 20 4.60 27.73 -12.09
N CYS A 21 5.78 28.36 -12.15
CA CYS A 21 7.04 27.69 -12.48
C CYS A 21 7.47 26.65 -11.43
N LYS A 22 7.24 26.91 -10.14
CA LYS A 22 7.52 25.90 -9.10
C LYS A 22 6.61 24.68 -9.25
N ASN A 23 5.33 24.89 -9.57
CA ASN A 23 4.38 23.80 -9.73
C ASN A 23 4.67 22.98 -11.00
N SER A 24 5.05 23.62 -12.11
CA SER A 24 5.43 22.91 -13.34
C SER A 24 6.67 22.04 -13.14
N ASN A 25 7.69 22.55 -12.45
CA ASN A 25 8.91 21.79 -12.17
C ASN A 25 8.64 20.59 -11.25
N LEU A 26 7.74 20.74 -10.27
CA LEU A 26 7.35 19.65 -9.38
C LEU A 26 6.59 18.54 -10.12
N ILE A 27 5.63 18.90 -10.97
CA ILE A 27 4.89 17.93 -11.79
C ILE A 27 5.86 17.16 -12.70
N GLU A 28 6.82 17.85 -13.34
CA GLU A 28 7.80 17.20 -14.21
C GLU A 28 8.76 16.27 -13.43
N SER A 29 9.12 16.66 -12.19
CA SER A 29 9.84 15.78 -11.28
C SER A 29 9.07 14.51 -10.97
N TYR A 30 7.76 14.58 -10.70
CA TYR A 30 6.95 13.39 -10.47
C TYR A 30 6.80 12.54 -11.74
N LYS A 31 6.61 13.15 -12.91
CA LYS A 31 6.57 12.41 -14.18
C LYS A 31 7.84 11.61 -14.39
N THR A 32 9.00 12.21 -14.10
CA THR A 32 10.30 11.54 -14.15
C THR A 32 10.41 10.45 -13.07
N GLN A 33 9.95 10.71 -11.84
CA GLN A 33 9.97 9.74 -10.74
C GLN A 33 9.09 8.52 -11.01
N PHE A 34 7.93 8.66 -11.65
CA PHE A 34 7.01 7.54 -11.91
C PHE A 34 7.13 7.00 -13.34
N LEU A 35 7.87 7.69 -14.22
CA LEU A 35 7.96 7.46 -15.67
C LEU A 35 6.57 7.34 -16.32
N VAL A 36 5.81 8.43 -16.17
CA VAL A 36 4.44 8.58 -16.66
C VAL A 36 4.25 9.94 -17.31
N ASP A 37 3.27 10.04 -18.21
CA ASP A 37 2.96 11.30 -18.90
C ASP A 37 1.97 12.18 -18.12
N GLN A 38 1.20 11.57 -17.21
CA GLN A 38 0.16 12.23 -16.42
C GLN A 38 0.31 11.87 -14.94
N ILE A 39 0.16 12.90 -14.09
CA ILE A 39 0.07 12.77 -12.63
C ILE A 39 -1.38 13.02 -12.21
N PRO A 40 -2.02 12.13 -11.44
CA PRO A 40 -3.37 12.37 -10.94
C PRO A 40 -3.35 13.42 -9.83
N ASP A 41 -4.33 14.31 -9.87
CA ASP A 41 -4.64 15.20 -8.77
C ASP A 41 -5.74 14.56 -7.90
N THR A 42 -6.99 15.06 -7.95
CA THR A 42 -8.10 14.54 -7.12
C THR A 42 -8.89 13.39 -7.74
N ILE A 43 -8.63 13.04 -9.01
CA ILE A 43 -9.32 11.97 -9.73
C ILE A 43 -8.33 10.83 -9.95
N PRO A 44 -8.60 9.61 -9.44
CA PRO A 44 -7.72 8.48 -9.68
C PRO A 44 -7.66 8.08 -11.16
N ILE A 45 -6.44 7.82 -11.65
CA ILE A 45 -6.22 7.27 -12.99
C ILE A 45 -5.56 5.90 -12.89
N ALA A 46 -5.66 5.06 -13.93
CA ALA A 46 -4.98 3.76 -13.94
C ALA A 46 -3.45 3.95 -13.98
N PHE A 47 -2.72 3.07 -13.30
CA PHE A 47 -1.26 3.05 -13.32
C PHE A 47 -0.78 1.81 -14.08
N LYS A 48 -0.05 2.03 -15.19
CA LYS A 48 0.67 0.99 -15.95
C LYS A 48 -0.14 -0.29 -16.22
N GLN A 49 -1.40 -0.14 -16.64
CA GLN A 49 -2.30 -1.27 -16.95
C GLN A 49 -1.77 -2.16 -18.07
N ASP A 50 -0.91 -1.61 -18.95
CA ASP A 50 -0.22 -2.30 -20.03
C ASP A 50 0.74 -3.41 -19.55
N LEU A 51 1.13 -3.41 -18.27
CA LEU A 51 1.95 -4.46 -17.66
C LEU A 51 1.18 -5.77 -17.41
N VAL A 52 -0.15 -5.74 -17.51
CA VAL A 52 -1.02 -6.85 -17.13
C VAL A 52 -1.45 -7.63 -18.38
N PRO A 53 -1.10 -8.94 -18.49
CA PRO A 53 -1.60 -9.77 -19.58
C PRO A 53 -3.14 -9.83 -19.60
N LYS A 54 -3.75 -9.92 -20.79
CA LYS A 54 -5.21 -9.84 -20.98
C LYS A 54 -6.02 -10.90 -20.22
N ASP A 55 -5.41 -12.04 -19.93
CA ASP A 55 -6.00 -13.17 -19.21
C ASP A 55 -5.71 -13.16 -17.70
N LYS A 56 -5.05 -12.11 -17.19
CA LYS A 56 -4.64 -11.98 -15.79
C LYS A 56 -5.34 -10.81 -15.10
N LEU A 57 -5.26 -10.81 -13.77
CA LEU A 57 -5.77 -9.75 -12.89
C LEU A 57 -4.61 -9.14 -12.13
N ILE A 58 -4.62 -7.82 -11.95
CA ILE A 58 -3.68 -7.11 -11.07
C ILE A 58 -4.34 -6.80 -9.73
N HIS A 59 -3.59 -6.99 -8.64
CA HIS A 59 -4.13 -6.92 -7.28
C HIS A 59 -3.53 -5.82 -6.43
N ARG A 60 -2.26 -5.50 -6.64
CA ARG A 60 -1.49 -4.58 -5.81
C ARG A 60 -0.25 -4.13 -6.56
N GLY A 61 0.18 -2.90 -6.31
CA GLY A 61 1.45 -2.38 -6.77
C GLY A 61 2.11 -1.49 -5.73
N VAL A 62 3.42 -1.64 -5.53
CA VAL A 62 4.22 -0.87 -4.57
C VAL A 62 5.55 -0.48 -5.19
N PHE A 63 6.08 0.68 -4.80
CA PHE A 63 7.45 1.09 -5.16
C PHE A 63 8.43 0.64 -4.09
N SER A 64 9.67 0.38 -4.51
CA SER A 64 10.81 0.39 -3.58
C SER A 64 10.92 1.77 -2.91
N SER A 65 11.53 1.83 -1.73
CA SER A 65 11.67 3.08 -0.95
C SER A 65 12.35 4.23 -1.71
N ASN A 66 13.21 3.89 -2.69
CA ASN A 66 13.91 4.83 -3.55
C ASN A 66 13.25 5.08 -4.93
N PHE A 67 12.05 4.53 -5.17
CA PHE A 67 11.33 4.59 -6.45
C PHE A 67 12.04 3.97 -7.67
N GLU A 68 13.15 3.25 -7.50
CA GLU A 68 13.89 2.64 -8.62
C GLU A 68 13.25 1.35 -9.14
N GLU A 69 12.39 0.72 -8.35
CA GLU A 69 11.69 -0.51 -8.70
C GLU A 69 10.19 -0.37 -8.41
N TYR A 70 9.38 -0.99 -9.24
CA TYR A 70 7.94 -1.15 -9.01
C TYR A 70 7.60 -2.64 -9.02
N TYR A 71 6.98 -3.09 -7.93
CA TYR A 71 6.55 -4.47 -7.70
C TYR A 71 5.04 -4.54 -7.78
N TYR A 72 4.50 -5.56 -8.45
CA TYR A 72 3.07 -5.72 -8.58
C TYR A 72 2.67 -7.20 -8.59
N THR A 73 1.54 -7.52 -7.98
CA THR A 73 1.00 -8.88 -7.98
C THR A 73 -0.02 -9.07 -9.07
N ILE A 74 0.14 -10.17 -9.82
CA ILE A 74 -0.86 -10.65 -10.76
C ILE A 74 -1.40 -12.02 -10.34
N SER A 75 -2.63 -12.33 -10.76
CA SER A 75 -3.18 -13.69 -10.70
C SER A 75 -3.83 -14.13 -12.00
N ASP A 76 -4.06 -15.43 -12.15
CA ASP A 76 -5.09 -15.90 -13.08
C ASP A 76 -6.51 -15.49 -12.61
N LYS A 77 -7.50 -15.57 -13.51
CA LYS A 77 -8.88 -15.16 -13.22
C LYS A 77 -9.61 -16.05 -12.21
N ASN A 78 -9.10 -17.25 -11.91
CA ASN A 78 -9.66 -18.15 -10.91
C ASN A 78 -8.96 -18.01 -9.55
N PHE A 79 -8.00 -17.09 -9.42
CA PHE A 79 -7.26 -16.82 -8.19
C PHE A 79 -6.51 -18.06 -7.65
N GLN A 80 -5.99 -18.90 -8.55
CA GLN A 80 -5.28 -20.13 -8.18
C GLN A 80 -3.76 -19.94 -8.11
N GLN A 81 -3.24 -18.96 -8.85
CA GLN A 81 -1.84 -18.61 -8.97
C GLN A 81 -1.65 -17.11 -8.78
N PHE A 82 -0.99 -16.70 -7.71
CA PHE A 82 -0.55 -15.34 -7.43
C PHE A 82 0.97 -15.26 -7.56
N THR A 83 1.45 -14.30 -8.36
CA THR A 83 2.88 -14.11 -8.60
C THR A 83 3.21 -12.62 -8.59
N ILE A 84 4.32 -12.25 -7.94
CA ILE A 84 4.82 -10.88 -7.97
C ILE A 84 5.78 -10.69 -9.13
N TYR A 85 5.57 -9.64 -9.90
CA TYR A 85 6.50 -9.16 -10.92
C TYR A 85 7.13 -7.85 -10.46
N SER A 86 8.28 -7.55 -11.04
CA SER A 86 9.02 -6.31 -10.82
C SER A 86 9.49 -5.73 -12.14
N ILE A 87 9.52 -4.42 -12.21
CA ILE A 87 10.19 -3.63 -13.25
C ILE A 87 11.15 -2.66 -12.58
N GLN A 88 12.28 -2.41 -13.24
CA GLN A 88 13.34 -1.54 -12.74
C GLN A 88 13.53 -0.35 -13.68
N LYS A 89 13.89 0.80 -13.14
CA LYS A 89 14.32 1.94 -13.95
C LYS A 89 15.73 1.71 -14.45
N ILE A 90 15.90 1.74 -15.76
CA ILE A 90 17.20 1.62 -16.43
C ILE A 90 17.24 2.71 -17.50
N ASN A 91 18.17 3.65 -17.38
CA ASN A 91 18.37 4.74 -18.34
C ASN A 91 17.07 5.53 -18.64
N GLY A 92 16.30 5.86 -17.61
CA GLY A 92 15.05 6.64 -17.74
C GLY A 92 13.88 5.87 -18.33
N LYS A 93 13.93 4.53 -18.40
CA LYS A 93 12.84 3.67 -18.89
C LYS A 93 12.60 2.52 -17.93
N TRP A 94 11.36 2.04 -17.88
CA TRP A 94 11.06 0.79 -17.20
C TRP A 94 11.59 -0.41 -18.00
N SER A 95 12.20 -1.37 -17.31
CA SER A 95 12.60 -2.65 -17.90
C SER A 95 11.40 -3.51 -18.28
N THR A 96 11.64 -4.58 -19.03
CA THR A 96 10.64 -5.66 -19.16
C THR A 96 10.35 -6.29 -17.79
N PRO A 97 9.10 -6.69 -17.49
CA PRO A 97 8.76 -7.37 -16.25
C PRO A 97 9.56 -8.64 -16.01
N LYS A 98 9.96 -8.86 -14.77
CA LYS A 98 10.58 -10.11 -14.29
C LYS A 98 9.90 -10.58 -13.02
N LYS A 99 9.82 -11.89 -12.78
CA LYS A 99 9.39 -12.42 -11.49
C LYS A 99 10.27 -11.82 -10.39
N ALA A 100 9.66 -11.34 -9.31
CA ALA A 100 10.39 -10.85 -8.16
C ALA A 100 11.26 -11.96 -7.54
N PHE A 101 12.44 -11.58 -7.04
CA PHE A 101 13.46 -12.50 -6.51
C PHE A 101 12.96 -13.40 -5.38
N PHE A 102 11.94 -12.93 -4.64
CA PHE A 102 11.43 -13.59 -3.47
C PHE A 102 10.28 -14.54 -3.76
N ASN A 103 9.77 -14.67 -5.00
CA ASN A 103 8.69 -15.63 -5.32
C ASN A 103 9.09 -17.09 -5.04
N SER A 104 8.09 -17.95 -5.00
CA SER A 104 8.20 -19.40 -4.90
C SER A 104 7.32 -20.10 -5.94
N ASP A 105 7.26 -21.43 -5.85
CA ASP A 105 6.29 -22.26 -6.59
C ASP A 105 4.87 -22.18 -5.99
N TYR A 106 4.71 -21.46 -4.88
CA TYR A 106 3.44 -21.24 -4.19
C TYR A 106 2.89 -19.84 -4.48
N ASN A 107 1.70 -19.55 -3.95
CA ASN A 107 1.06 -18.26 -4.11
C ASN A 107 1.76 -17.21 -3.25
N ASP A 108 2.10 -16.07 -3.85
CA ASP A 108 2.76 -14.96 -3.20
C ASP A 108 2.01 -13.64 -3.48
N HIS A 109 1.75 -12.85 -2.43
CA HIS A 109 0.97 -11.60 -2.52
C HIS A 109 1.27 -10.61 -1.39
N GLY A 110 0.56 -9.47 -1.34
CA GLY A 110 0.50 -8.59 -0.16
C GLY A 110 1.82 -7.99 0.31
N MET A 111 2.69 -7.53 -0.60
CA MET A 111 4.02 -7.03 -0.22
C MET A 111 4.03 -5.62 0.41
N SER A 112 5.02 -5.37 1.28
CA SER A 112 5.33 -4.11 1.94
C SER A 112 6.83 -3.99 2.24
N PHE A 113 7.42 -2.84 1.94
CA PHE A 113 8.82 -2.52 2.25
C PHE A 113 8.90 -1.70 3.53
N SER A 114 9.96 -1.90 4.33
CA SER A 114 10.33 -0.93 5.36
C SER A 114 10.79 0.38 4.73
N SER A 115 10.58 1.50 5.42
CA SER A 115 10.92 2.84 4.91
C SER A 115 12.40 2.98 4.58
N ASP A 116 13.27 2.29 5.32
CA ASP A 116 14.71 2.26 5.08
C ASP A 116 15.13 1.35 3.92
N GLY A 117 14.19 0.62 3.31
CA GLY A 117 14.43 -0.30 2.19
C GLY A 117 15.21 -1.56 2.55
N LYS A 118 15.41 -1.85 3.85
CA LYS A 118 16.22 -3.00 4.31
C LYS A 118 15.40 -4.26 4.60
N SER A 119 14.08 -4.16 4.71
CA SER A 119 13.21 -5.31 4.92
C SER A 119 12.06 -5.29 3.93
N LEU A 120 11.68 -6.47 3.47
CA LEU A 120 10.51 -6.73 2.66
C LEU A 120 9.66 -7.78 3.37
N TYR A 121 8.38 -7.46 3.58
CA TYR A 121 7.39 -8.37 4.11
C TYR A 121 6.38 -8.69 3.01
N PHE A 122 5.92 -9.93 2.95
CA PHE A 122 4.91 -10.36 1.97
C PHE A 122 4.14 -11.56 2.52
N SER A 123 3.04 -11.91 1.86
CA SER A 123 2.22 -13.07 2.20
C SER A 123 2.53 -14.21 1.25
N SER A 124 2.62 -15.43 1.77
CA SER A 124 2.85 -16.61 0.97
C SER A 124 2.11 -17.83 1.49
N THR A 125 1.72 -18.73 0.58
CA THR A 125 1.21 -20.08 0.92
C THR A 125 2.31 -21.14 0.89
N ARG A 126 3.58 -20.75 0.94
CA ARG A 126 4.70 -21.69 1.14
C ARG A 126 4.47 -22.53 2.40
N PRO A 127 4.72 -23.85 2.34
CA PRO A 127 4.66 -24.71 3.50
C PRO A 127 5.62 -24.25 4.60
N VAL A 128 5.14 -24.33 5.83
CA VAL A 128 5.94 -24.08 7.04
C VAL A 128 6.05 -25.39 7.79
N ASN A 129 7.28 -25.91 7.93
CA ASN A 129 7.55 -27.18 8.60
C ASN A 129 7.66 -26.99 10.13
N ILE A 130 6.63 -26.41 10.75
CA ILE A 130 6.54 -26.17 12.19
C ILE A 130 5.20 -26.71 12.69
N GLU A 131 5.22 -27.48 13.78
CA GLU A 131 4.01 -28.05 14.37
C GLU A 131 3.01 -26.95 14.80
N GLY A 132 1.73 -27.19 14.49
CA GLY A 132 0.64 -26.26 14.78
C GLY A 132 0.48 -25.13 13.77
N VAL A 133 1.33 -25.03 12.75
CA VAL A 133 1.17 -24.06 11.65
C VAL A 133 0.29 -24.65 10.55
N THR A 134 -0.89 -24.07 10.33
CA THR A 134 -1.83 -24.52 9.30
C THR A 134 -1.35 -24.16 7.89
N SER A 135 -1.62 -25.01 6.90
CA SER A 135 -1.32 -24.73 5.49
C SER A 135 -2.28 -23.67 4.92
N THR A 136 -1.91 -22.40 5.07
CA THR A 136 -2.65 -21.22 4.59
C THR A 136 -1.67 -20.08 4.28
N TRP A 137 -2.17 -18.87 4.05
CA TRP A 137 -1.32 -17.68 3.93
C TRP A 137 -0.67 -17.34 5.25
N HIS A 138 0.63 -17.10 5.20
CA HIS A 138 1.45 -16.60 6.30
C HIS A 138 2.30 -15.43 5.85
N ILE A 139 2.83 -14.66 6.80
CA ILE A 139 3.78 -13.58 6.52
C ILE A 139 5.19 -14.14 6.43
N TRP A 140 5.93 -13.67 5.43
CA TRP A 140 7.34 -13.96 5.19
C TRP A 140 8.11 -12.66 5.10
N LYS A 141 9.40 -12.72 5.43
CA LYS A 141 10.31 -11.58 5.42
C LYS A 141 11.58 -11.90 4.66
N SER A 142 12.13 -10.92 3.94
CA SER A 142 13.49 -10.95 3.41
C SER A 142 14.22 -9.68 3.86
N GLU A 143 15.50 -9.81 4.21
CA GLU A 143 16.34 -8.70 4.65
C GLU A 143 17.37 -8.35 3.58
N LYS A 144 17.63 -7.06 3.39
CA LYS A 144 18.66 -6.56 2.48
C LYS A 144 19.89 -6.17 3.26
N LYS A 145 21.01 -6.84 2.98
CA LYS A 145 22.33 -6.51 3.50
C LYS A 145 23.31 -6.39 2.34
N ASP A 146 24.08 -5.30 2.30
CA ASP A 146 25.07 -5.04 1.24
C ASP A 146 24.47 -5.15 -0.18
N ASN A 147 23.26 -4.62 -0.35
CA ASN A 147 22.44 -4.70 -1.56
C ASN A 147 21.95 -6.09 -1.98
N VAL A 148 22.20 -7.13 -1.18
CA VAL A 148 21.75 -8.50 -1.42
C VAL A 148 20.57 -8.82 -0.51
N TRP A 149 19.49 -9.33 -1.09
CA TRP A 149 18.35 -9.82 -0.32
C TRP A 149 18.60 -11.25 0.17
N SER A 150 18.27 -11.52 1.42
CA SER A 150 18.31 -12.86 2.00
C SER A 150 17.20 -13.75 1.43
N THR A 151 17.37 -15.06 1.54
CA THR A 151 16.27 -16.00 1.34
C THR A 151 15.12 -15.64 2.29
N PRO A 152 13.86 -15.64 1.81
CA PRO A 152 12.74 -15.33 2.68
C PRO A 152 12.57 -16.32 3.84
N GLU A 153 12.23 -15.79 5.01
CA GLU A 153 11.97 -16.55 6.24
C GLU A 153 10.52 -16.37 6.71
N TYR A 154 9.95 -17.42 7.31
CA TYR A 154 8.62 -17.38 7.92
C TYR A 154 8.63 -16.50 9.18
N ILE A 155 7.61 -15.66 9.31
CA ILE A 155 7.38 -14.83 10.50
C ILE A 155 6.43 -15.58 11.43
N ASP A 156 6.96 -16.11 12.53
CA ASP A 156 6.17 -16.77 13.57
C ASP A 156 5.45 -15.75 14.45
N ILE A 157 4.11 -15.85 14.49
CA ILE A 157 3.24 -15.08 15.36
C ILE A 157 2.49 -16.10 16.25
N PRO A 158 2.89 -16.28 17.52
CA PRO A 158 2.57 -17.51 18.25
C PRO A 158 1.07 -17.81 18.38
N ASN A 159 0.23 -16.79 18.58
CA ASN A 159 -1.22 -16.95 18.74
C ASN A 159 -2.01 -17.00 17.41
N LEU A 160 -1.33 -17.05 16.26
CA LEU A 160 -1.95 -17.05 14.93
C LEU A 160 -1.50 -18.20 14.04
N ARG A 161 -0.77 -19.19 14.56
CA ARG A 161 -0.25 -20.34 13.78
C ARG A 161 -1.36 -21.14 13.08
N ASP A 162 -2.56 -21.18 13.67
CA ASP A 162 -3.75 -21.85 13.15
C ASP A 162 -4.62 -20.95 12.25
N LYS A 163 -4.22 -19.69 12.03
CA LYS A 163 -4.99 -18.68 11.29
C LYS A 163 -4.37 -18.36 9.93
N LEU A 164 -5.18 -17.78 9.06
CA LEU A 164 -4.71 -17.11 7.86
C LEU A 164 -4.19 -15.72 8.25
N VAL A 165 -2.94 -15.41 7.89
CA VAL A 165 -2.28 -14.13 8.17
C VAL A 165 -1.67 -13.57 6.89
N SER A 166 -2.09 -12.37 6.47
CA SER A 166 -1.73 -11.86 5.14
C SER A 166 -1.83 -10.33 5.03
N HIS A 167 -1.36 -9.77 3.92
CA HIS A 167 -1.25 -8.34 3.61
C HIS A 167 -0.56 -7.53 4.70
N PRO A 168 0.70 -7.84 5.04
CA PRO A 168 1.49 -7.05 5.98
C PRO A 168 1.72 -5.62 5.49
N SER A 169 1.77 -4.72 6.47
CA SER A 169 2.29 -3.36 6.35
C SER A 169 3.17 -3.08 7.58
N VAL A 170 4.36 -2.54 7.36
CA VAL A 170 5.38 -2.38 8.41
C VAL A 170 5.61 -0.91 8.75
N THR A 171 5.85 -0.64 10.03
CA THR A 171 6.16 0.70 10.58
C THR A 171 7.67 0.91 10.73
N ASN A 172 8.12 2.13 11.05
CA ASN A 172 9.52 2.42 11.38
C ASN A 172 9.97 1.74 12.69
N SER A 173 9.03 1.48 13.61
CA SER A 173 9.26 0.69 14.82
C SER A 173 9.38 -0.82 14.54
N GLY A 174 9.13 -1.26 13.30
CA GLY A 174 9.12 -2.65 12.88
C GLY A 174 7.83 -3.40 13.24
N THR A 175 6.84 -2.71 13.81
CA THR A 175 5.51 -3.28 14.08
C THR A 175 4.83 -3.64 12.76
N LEU A 176 4.27 -4.83 12.69
CA LEU A 176 3.48 -5.28 11.54
C LEU A 176 2.01 -5.10 11.81
N TYR A 177 1.29 -4.56 10.83
CA TYR A 177 -0.16 -4.54 10.74
C TYR A 177 -0.58 -5.42 9.56
N PHE A 178 -1.53 -6.31 9.76
CA PHE A 178 -1.93 -7.31 8.77
C PHE A 178 -3.38 -7.74 9.01
N HIS A 179 -4.02 -8.35 8.02
CA HIS A 179 -5.31 -9.00 8.28
C HIS A 179 -5.12 -10.43 8.77
N VAL A 180 -6.09 -10.87 9.56
CA VAL A 180 -6.19 -12.22 10.11
C VAL A 180 -7.60 -12.72 9.88
N SER A 181 -7.74 -13.99 9.51
CA SER A 181 -9.03 -14.67 9.46
C SER A 181 -8.90 -16.14 9.87
N ASN A 182 -10.03 -16.81 10.05
CA ASN A 182 -10.06 -18.27 9.96
C ASN A 182 -9.66 -18.73 8.54
N THR A 183 -9.32 -20.00 8.36
CA THR A 183 -8.89 -20.55 7.06
C THR A 183 -10.01 -20.57 6.01
N ASP A 184 -11.27 -20.49 6.46
CA ASP A 184 -12.47 -20.31 5.62
C ASP A 184 -12.77 -18.83 5.33
N TYR A 185 -11.84 -17.92 5.65
CA TYR A 185 -11.96 -16.46 5.49
C TYR A 185 -13.04 -15.80 6.38
N SER A 186 -13.60 -16.53 7.35
CA SER A 186 -14.51 -15.95 8.35
C SER A 186 -13.74 -15.10 9.38
N GLU A 187 -14.47 -14.21 10.06
CA GLU A 187 -13.92 -13.36 11.14
C GLU A 187 -12.78 -12.41 10.76
N MET A 188 -12.62 -12.12 9.46
CA MET A 188 -11.52 -11.29 8.96
C MET A 188 -11.47 -9.90 9.61
N ASP A 189 -10.33 -9.57 10.21
CA ASP A 189 -10.05 -8.26 10.82
C ASP A 189 -8.55 -7.93 10.80
N ILE A 190 -8.19 -6.72 11.22
CA ILE A 190 -6.79 -6.26 11.29
C ILE A 190 -6.22 -6.54 12.67
N TYR A 191 -4.99 -7.02 12.70
CA TYR A 191 -4.21 -7.24 13.90
C TYR A 191 -2.85 -6.55 13.75
N SER A 192 -2.18 -6.33 14.88
CA SER A 192 -0.81 -5.82 14.92
C SER A 192 0.06 -6.74 15.78
N SER A 193 1.34 -6.89 15.40
CA SER A 193 2.34 -7.56 16.22
C SER A 193 3.64 -6.78 16.19
N LYS A 194 4.19 -6.54 17.38
CA LYS A 194 5.47 -5.84 17.55
C LYS A 194 6.63 -6.84 17.64
N PRO A 195 7.80 -6.51 17.07
CA PRO A 195 9.01 -7.27 17.29
C PRO A 195 9.62 -6.92 18.66
N VAL A 196 10.12 -7.93 19.38
CA VAL A 196 10.95 -7.77 20.59
C VAL A 196 12.14 -8.71 20.43
N ASN A 197 13.36 -8.16 20.45
CA ASN A 197 14.60 -8.91 20.21
C ASN A 197 14.56 -9.75 18.92
N GLY A 198 14.04 -9.16 17.83
CA GLY A 198 13.93 -9.81 16.52
C GLY A 198 12.77 -10.81 16.38
N LYS A 199 11.95 -11.03 17.43
CA LYS A 199 10.82 -11.97 17.39
C LYS A 199 9.48 -11.26 17.53
N PHE A 200 8.53 -11.59 16.66
CA PHE A 200 7.17 -11.07 16.73
C PHE A 200 6.43 -11.67 17.93
N GLN A 201 5.73 -10.82 18.66
CA GLN A 201 4.97 -11.20 19.84
C GLN A 201 3.54 -11.66 19.45
N ASN A 202 2.75 -12.08 20.44
CA ASN A 202 1.33 -12.32 20.22
C ASN A 202 0.66 -11.09 19.59
N ALA A 203 -0.10 -11.33 18.53
CA ALA A 203 -0.81 -10.28 17.83
C ALA A 203 -2.02 -9.78 18.63
N GLN A 204 -2.25 -8.48 18.55
CA GLN A 204 -3.38 -7.79 19.16
C GLN A 204 -4.32 -7.29 18.07
N LYS A 205 -5.61 -7.56 18.24
CA LYS A 205 -6.65 -7.07 17.33
C LYS A 205 -6.66 -5.54 17.34
N LEU A 206 -6.69 -4.93 16.16
CA LEU A 206 -6.77 -3.49 16.01
C LEU A 206 -8.13 -2.99 16.50
N ILE A 207 -8.12 -1.97 17.36
CA ILE A 207 -9.33 -1.31 17.87
C ILE A 207 -9.38 0.09 17.28
N VAL A 208 -10.36 0.33 16.41
CA VAL A 208 -10.69 1.65 15.87
C VAL A 208 -12.15 2.00 16.22
N PRO A 209 -12.42 3.22 16.72
CA PRO A 209 -13.80 3.68 16.90
C PRO A 209 -14.53 3.75 15.55
N GLN A 210 -15.70 3.12 15.46
CA GLN A 210 -16.48 3.04 14.22
C GLN A 210 -17.98 3.04 14.51
N TYR A 211 -18.77 3.63 13.61
CA TYR A 211 -20.23 3.72 13.74
C TYR A 211 -20.94 2.36 13.63
N ALA A 212 -20.38 1.39 12.92
CA ALA A 212 -20.96 0.05 12.74
C ALA A 212 -19.87 -1.01 12.72
N LYS A 213 -20.11 -2.21 13.30
CA LYS A 213 -19.16 -3.34 13.27
C LYS A 213 -18.98 -3.85 11.83
N VAL A 214 -17.87 -3.46 11.21
CA VAL A 214 -17.42 -3.92 9.89
C VAL A 214 -16.11 -4.68 10.01
N ARG A 215 -16.04 -5.83 9.32
CA ARG A 215 -14.82 -6.60 9.09
C ARG A 215 -13.83 -5.78 8.25
N LYS A 216 -12.54 -6.06 8.35
CA LYS A 216 -11.48 -5.22 7.76
C LYS A 216 -10.42 -6.05 7.07
N CYS A 217 -9.87 -5.55 5.97
CA CYS A 217 -8.78 -6.22 5.27
C CYS A 217 -7.80 -5.25 4.63
N THR A 218 -6.67 -5.82 4.18
CA THR A 218 -5.63 -5.15 3.39
C THR A 218 -5.20 -3.81 4.02
N PRO A 219 -4.66 -3.81 5.25
CA PRO A 219 -4.24 -2.57 5.89
C PRO A 219 -3.00 -1.98 5.20
N TYR A 220 -2.93 -0.65 5.24
CA TYR A 220 -1.72 0.14 5.10
C TYR A 220 -1.58 0.95 6.38
N ILE A 221 -0.49 0.73 7.13
CA ILE A 221 -0.10 1.58 8.26
C ILE A 221 0.97 2.54 7.78
N ALA A 222 0.85 3.82 8.13
CA ALA A 222 1.90 4.79 7.88
C ALA A 222 3.16 4.44 8.70
N PRO A 223 4.37 4.71 8.18
CA PRO A 223 5.63 4.41 8.88
C PRO A 223 5.72 4.94 10.32
N GLU A 224 5.17 6.12 10.58
CA GLU A 224 5.17 6.77 11.90
C GLU A 224 3.95 6.41 12.76
N GLU A 225 3.12 5.47 12.30
CA GLU A 225 1.89 5.03 12.97
C GLU A 225 0.87 6.18 13.19
N ASP A 226 0.94 7.25 12.41
CA ASP A 226 0.08 8.44 12.51
C ASP A 226 -1.28 8.27 11.81
N TYR A 227 -1.38 7.40 10.80
CA TYR A 227 -2.65 6.98 10.21
C TYR A 227 -2.61 5.54 9.71
N ILE A 228 -3.80 4.92 9.62
CA ILE A 228 -4.02 3.63 8.99
C ILE A 228 -5.13 3.73 7.95
N ILE A 229 -4.92 3.12 6.79
CA ILE A 229 -5.92 2.97 5.71
C ILE A 229 -6.23 1.49 5.55
N PHE A 230 -7.49 1.10 5.42
CA PHE A 230 -7.89 -0.28 5.19
C PHE A 230 -9.18 -0.38 4.39
N ALA A 231 -9.43 -1.54 3.79
CA ALA A 231 -10.69 -1.83 3.13
C ALA A 231 -11.71 -2.40 4.13
N SER A 232 -12.97 -1.97 4.01
CA SER A 232 -14.09 -2.46 4.81
C SER A 232 -14.81 -3.62 4.12
N ILE A 233 -14.85 -4.80 4.75
CA ILE A 233 -15.50 -5.97 4.14
C ILE A 233 -17.02 -5.80 4.23
N GLY A 234 -17.64 -5.65 3.06
CA GLY A 234 -19.05 -5.36 2.85
C GLY A 234 -19.35 -5.25 1.36
N ASN A 235 -20.43 -4.56 0.98
CA ASN A 235 -20.93 -4.56 -0.41
C ASN A 235 -19.99 -3.88 -1.44
N GLN A 236 -19.09 -2.98 -1.02
CA GLN A 236 -18.28 -2.17 -1.96
C GLN A 236 -16.78 -2.15 -1.68
N LEU A 237 -16.32 -2.70 -0.55
CA LEU A 237 -14.92 -2.65 -0.10
C LEU A 237 -14.33 -1.24 0.06
N ASP A 238 -15.10 -0.29 0.59
CA ASP A 238 -14.64 1.10 0.76
C ASP A 238 -13.32 1.17 1.54
N LEU A 239 -12.40 2.01 1.05
CA LEU A 239 -11.22 2.44 1.77
C LEU A 239 -11.59 3.44 2.86
N ILE A 240 -11.16 3.12 4.06
CA ILE A 240 -11.40 3.85 5.30
C ILE A 240 -10.06 4.25 5.90
N ILE A 241 -9.99 5.46 6.46
CA ILE A 241 -8.83 5.99 7.17
C ILE A 241 -9.17 6.27 8.63
N SER A 242 -8.20 6.03 9.52
CA SER A 242 -8.22 6.48 10.92
C SER A 242 -6.84 7.06 11.27
N PHE A 243 -6.83 8.06 12.13
CA PHE A 243 -5.63 8.76 12.58
C PHE A 243 -5.33 8.44 14.03
N MET A 244 -4.05 8.42 14.40
CA MET A 244 -3.62 8.34 15.79
C MET A 244 -3.80 9.69 16.46
N ASP A 245 -4.48 9.73 17.60
CA ASP A 245 -4.61 10.94 18.41
C ASP A 245 -3.39 11.13 19.34
N LYS A 246 -3.31 12.32 19.95
CA LYS A 246 -2.25 12.69 20.91
C LYS A 246 -2.20 11.80 22.17
N ASN A 247 -3.22 10.99 22.42
CA ASN A 247 -3.30 10.07 23.55
C ASN A 247 -2.93 8.63 23.16
N GLY A 248 -2.48 8.40 21.92
CA GLY A 248 -2.14 7.08 21.41
C GLY A 248 -3.36 6.21 21.10
N LYS A 249 -4.50 6.82 20.77
CA LYS A 249 -5.73 6.12 20.38
C LYS A 249 -6.09 6.43 18.93
N TRP A 250 -6.52 5.41 18.21
CA TRP A 250 -7.14 5.58 16.91
C TRP A 250 -8.42 6.41 17.02
N THR A 251 -8.56 7.40 16.15
CA THR A 251 -9.72 8.28 16.01
C THR A 251 -10.85 7.58 15.26
N HIS A 252 -12.04 8.20 15.27
CA HIS A 252 -13.17 7.73 14.49
C HIS A 252 -12.82 7.59 13.01
N THR A 253 -13.20 6.45 12.44
CA THR A 253 -12.94 6.14 11.03
C THR A 253 -13.70 7.07 10.08
N LYS A 254 -13.04 7.51 9.00
CA LYS A 254 -13.62 8.27 7.90
C LYS A 254 -13.46 7.48 6.59
N LYS A 255 -14.48 7.45 5.73
CA LYS A 255 -14.33 6.94 4.37
C LYS A 255 -13.47 7.91 3.54
N LEU A 256 -12.61 7.37 2.67
CA LEU A 256 -11.96 8.18 1.64
C LEU A 256 -13.01 8.75 0.66
N PRO A 257 -12.69 9.82 -0.09
CA PRO A 257 -13.64 10.47 -1.00
C PRO A 257 -14.29 9.49 -2.00
N GLU A 258 -15.52 9.79 -2.43
CA GLU A 258 -16.27 8.94 -3.37
C GLU A 258 -15.54 8.69 -4.71
N LYS A 259 -14.68 9.63 -5.13
CA LYS A 259 -13.83 9.46 -6.32
C LYS A 259 -12.83 8.29 -6.18
N VAL A 260 -12.48 7.90 -4.95
CA VAL A 260 -11.68 6.71 -4.61
C VAL A 260 -12.60 5.51 -4.38
N ASN A 261 -13.67 5.71 -3.60
CA ASN A 261 -14.65 4.68 -3.23
C ASN A 261 -15.80 4.54 -4.24
N THR A 262 -15.46 4.16 -5.49
CA THR A 262 -16.42 3.89 -6.56
C THR A 262 -16.95 2.45 -6.61
N LEU A 263 -16.07 1.44 -6.68
CA LEU A 263 -16.42 0.01 -6.70
C LEU A 263 -15.20 -0.89 -6.41
N GLY A 264 -15.29 -1.75 -5.39
CA GLY A 264 -14.39 -2.88 -5.16
C GLY A 264 -12.95 -2.50 -4.85
N GLN A 265 -12.72 -1.69 -3.81
CA GLN A 265 -11.36 -1.23 -3.46
C GLN A 265 -10.61 -2.19 -2.54
N GLY A 266 -9.30 -2.27 -2.71
CA GLY A 266 -8.45 -3.00 -1.79
C GLY A 266 -6.98 -2.67 -1.97
N ASN A 267 -6.15 -3.28 -1.13
CA ASN A 267 -4.70 -3.18 -1.23
C ASN A 267 -4.15 -1.74 -1.28
N PRO A 268 -4.59 -0.83 -0.38
CA PRO A 268 -4.07 0.52 -0.31
C PRO A 268 -2.56 0.51 -0.08
N TYR A 269 -1.88 1.49 -0.66
CA TYR A 269 -0.46 1.74 -0.50
C TYR A 269 -0.21 3.23 -0.66
N ILE A 270 0.46 3.85 0.30
CA ILE A 270 0.96 5.22 0.14
C ILE A 270 2.43 5.14 -0.28
N THR A 271 2.77 5.95 -1.28
CA THR A 271 4.14 6.10 -1.79
C THR A 271 5.11 6.63 -0.72
N PRO A 272 6.43 6.33 -0.82
CA PRO A 272 7.43 6.72 0.18
C PRO A 272 7.53 8.23 0.46
N ASP A 273 7.07 9.07 -0.46
CA ASP A 273 7.01 10.53 -0.29
C ASP A 273 5.74 11.00 0.43
N HIS A 274 4.85 10.08 0.80
CA HIS A 274 3.56 10.30 1.48
C HIS A 274 2.52 11.07 0.66
N LYS A 275 2.62 11.05 -0.68
CA LYS A 275 1.79 11.91 -1.54
C LYS A 275 0.70 11.19 -2.29
N PHE A 276 1.00 10.02 -2.83
CA PHE A 276 0.11 9.30 -3.71
C PHE A 276 -0.38 8.01 -3.06
N LEU A 277 -1.70 7.82 -3.08
CA LEU A 277 -2.36 6.56 -2.76
C LEU A 277 -2.47 5.73 -4.03
N PHE A 278 -2.04 4.48 -3.96
CA PHE A 278 -2.31 3.42 -4.92
C PHE A 278 -3.29 2.42 -4.30
N PHE A 279 -4.21 1.91 -5.11
CA PHE A 279 -5.20 0.94 -4.66
C PHE A 279 -5.69 0.12 -5.85
N ALA A 280 -6.06 -1.13 -5.59
CA ALA A 280 -6.79 -1.94 -6.56
C ALA A 280 -8.26 -1.55 -6.57
N THR A 281 -8.87 -1.58 -7.74
CA THR A 281 -10.30 -1.38 -7.95
C THR A 281 -10.77 -2.18 -9.15
N GLY A 282 -11.97 -2.73 -9.06
CA GLY A 282 -12.59 -3.47 -10.14
C GLY A 282 -13.85 -4.18 -9.68
N ASP A 283 -14.67 -4.56 -10.65
CA ASP A 283 -15.84 -5.38 -10.41
C ASP A 283 -15.41 -6.84 -10.18
N HIS A 284 -15.89 -7.44 -9.10
CA HIS A 284 -15.58 -8.82 -8.74
C HIS A 284 -16.17 -9.86 -9.72
N ILE A 285 -17.32 -9.54 -10.32
CA ILE A 285 -18.03 -10.37 -11.29
C ILE A 285 -17.38 -10.23 -12.66
N GLU A 286 -17.14 -9.00 -13.13
CA GLU A 286 -16.54 -8.77 -14.46
C GLU A 286 -15.03 -9.05 -14.51
N LYS A 287 -14.37 -9.09 -13.33
CA LYS A 287 -12.92 -9.35 -13.20
C LYS A 287 -12.10 -8.38 -14.06
N ASN A 288 -12.42 -7.09 -14.00
CA ASN A 288 -11.80 -6.01 -14.79
C ASN A 288 -10.82 -5.17 -13.95
N TRP A 289 -10.04 -5.83 -13.08
CA TRP A 289 -9.28 -5.15 -12.03
C TRP A 289 -8.14 -4.29 -12.59
N SER A 290 -7.95 -3.15 -11.94
CA SER A 290 -6.88 -2.20 -12.22
C SER A 290 -6.26 -1.70 -10.93
N VAL A 291 -4.99 -1.31 -10.98
CA VAL A 291 -4.39 -0.47 -9.93
C VAL A 291 -4.53 0.97 -10.37
N LYS A 292 -5.19 1.78 -9.54
CA LYS A 292 -5.29 3.23 -9.72
C LYS A 292 -4.45 3.96 -8.70
N TRP A 293 -4.14 5.21 -9.01
CA TRP A 293 -3.41 6.10 -8.12
C TRP A 293 -3.98 7.52 -8.14
N VAL A 294 -3.82 8.24 -7.03
CA VAL A 294 -4.38 9.58 -6.80
C VAL A 294 -3.54 10.36 -5.79
N ASN A 295 -3.47 11.69 -5.91
CA ASN A 295 -2.89 12.52 -4.85
C ASN A 295 -3.81 12.49 -3.62
N ILE A 296 -3.27 12.13 -2.46
CA ILE A 296 -4.02 11.99 -1.21
C ILE A 296 -3.56 12.95 -0.12
N GLU A 297 -2.56 13.81 -0.40
CA GLU A 297 -1.94 14.70 0.60
C GLU A 297 -2.98 15.52 1.40
N SER A 298 -4.02 16.00 0.70
CA SER A 298 -5.06 16.81 1.35
C SER A 298 -5.90 16.01 2.34
N GLU A 299 -6.10 14.71 2.14
CA GLU A 299 -6.84 13.87 3.08
C GLU A 299 -5.98 13.46 4.28
N LEU A 300 -4.66 13.34 4.10
CA LEU A 300 -3.73 13.04 5.19
C LEU A 300 -3.52 14.24 6.15
N LYS A 301 -3.61 15.49 5.64
CA LYS A 301 -3.38 16.71 6.45
C LYS A 301 -4.62 17.19 7.23
N LYS A 302 -5.83 16.81 6.83
CA LYS A 302 -7.10 17.38 7.33
C LYS A 302 -7.39 17.14 8.83
N ASN A 303 -6.67 16.26 9.51
CA ASN A 303 -6.93 15.89 10.92
C ASN A 303 -5.77 16.20 11.87
N GLN A 304 -4.79 17.02 11.45
CA GLN A 304 -3.73 17.52 12.33
C GLN A 304 -4.10 18.81 13.09
N ASN A 305 -5.37 19.27 12.99
CA ASN A 305 -5.91 20.45 13.68
C ASN A 305 -6.96 20.07 14.71
#